data_AF-A0A3B0W549-F1
#
_entry.id   AF-A0A3B0W549-F1
#
_cell.length_a   1.000
_cell.length_b   1.000
_cell.length_c   1.000
_cell.angle_alpha   90.00
_cell.angle_beta   90.00
_cell.angle_gamma   90.00
#
_symmetry.space_group_name_H-M   'P 1'
#
loop_
_entity.id
_entity.type
_entity.pdbx_description
1 polymer ?
#
loop_
_entity_poly.entity_id
_entity_poly.type
_entity_poly.pdbx_seq_one_letter_code
_entity_poly.pdbx_strand_id
1 'polypeptide(L)'
;MNIIKKYHLLVIAVVVFFAGYANPGKASLLQLTHNPLFLDQSVPPAIAVTLDDSGSMFWSFMGPSGESGTDFTDPTLNTLYFNPSITYSPPLRADGSQMPNSTATAAWVDGYPNNMNDTVDLSQDYIAIRRIVYNRFNDNVGIGFVNTQETAVADINALHQNDHPNWPGTPAYYSVPDGFDASGDANSWATVNVTGADLANFANWYSYYNSRAKLSRAAISRAFSGFGPNFKIAWQELNRLTAFSPLAKFETTHRADFFNWLFRSPTAGRTPLRNAFHRAGELFELDASYWSADFNTNLSCQQNFHIAISDGGWNGGFTGT
;
A
#
# COMPACT_ATOMS: atom_id res chain seq x y z
N MET A 1 85.55 49.67 -4.55
CA MET A 1 85.70 48.32 -3.96
C MET A 1 84.86 48.29 -2.68
N ASN A 2 83.87 47.41 -2.67
CA ASN A 2 82.94 47.03 -1.60
C ASN A 2 81.95 48.08 -1.04
N ILE A 3 80.74 47.96 -1.60
CA ILE A 3 79.42 48.33 -1.11
C ILE A 3 79.19 47.80 0.32
N ILE A 4 78.57 48.60 1.18
CA ILE A 4 77.38 48.28 2.00
C ILE A 4 76.89 49.61 2.61
N LYS A 5 75.76 50.13 2.10
CA LYS A 5 75.04 51.27 2.69
C LYS A 5 74.09 50.72 3.76
N LYS A 6 74.32 51.05 5.02
CA LYS A 6 73.34 50.81 6.11
C LYS A 6 72.49 52.06 6.27
N TYR A 7 71.23 51.99 5.84
CA TYR A 7 70.24 53.02 6.09
C TYR A 7 69.61 52.78 7.47
N HIS A 8 69.75 53.75 8.36
CA HIS A 8 69.03 53.79 9.63
C HIS A 8 67.59 54.24 9.36
N LEU A 9 66.64 53.31 9.46
CA LEU A 9 65.22 53.58 9.35
C LEU A 9 64.72 54.18 10.68
N LEU A 10 64.20 55.39 10.60
CA LEU A 10 63.58 56.13 11.69
C LEU A 10 62.22 55.48 12.02
N VAL A 11 62.09 54.89 13.20
CA VAL A 11 60.82 54.29 13.67
C VAL A 11 59.90 55.41 14.15
N ILE A 12 58.86 55.70 13.39
CA ILE A 12 57.76 56.58 13.78
C ILE A 12 56.87 55.80 14.76
N ALA A 13 56.83 56.24 16.01
CA ALA A 13 55.89 55.75 17.01
C ALA A 13 54.46 56.23 16.67
N VAL A 14 53.68 55.37 16.03
CA VAL A 14 52.24 55.56 15.89
C VAL A 14 51.58 55.08 17.19
N VAL A 15 51.11 56.02 18.00
CA VAL A 15 50.21 55.74 19.12
C VAL A 15 48.85 55.42 18.53
N VAL A 16 48.58 54.13 18.30
CA VAL A 16 47.23 53.65 17.98
C VAL A 16 46.47 53.53 19.30
N PHE A 17 45.52 54.44 19.52
CA PHE A 17 44.46 54.25 20.51
C PHE A 17 43.71 52.97 20.16
N PHE A 18 43.88 51.92 20.97
CA PHE A 18 42.90 50.83 21.02
C PHE A 18 41.62 51.38 21.67
N ALA A 19 40.79 52.04 20.87
CA ALA A 19 39.37 52.13 21.20
C ALA A 19 38.83 50.71 21.04
N GLY A 20 38.66 50.01 22.17
CA GLY A 20 37.99 48.71 22.20
C GLY A 20 36.62 48.86 21.56
N TYR A 21 36.45 48.33 20.36
CA TYR A 21 35.15 48.05 19.79
C TYR A 21 34.56 46.90 20.61
N ALA A 22 33.99 47.22 21.77
CA ALA A 22 33.04 46.35 22.42
C ALA A 22 31.81 46.33 21.51
N ASN A 23 31.72 45.32 20.64
CA ASN A 23 30.42 44.95 20.10
C ASN A 23 29.51 44.75 21.31
N PRO A 24 28.33 45.40 21.39
CA PRO A 24 27.30 44.92 22.27
C PRO A 24 26.92 43.55 21.72
N GLY A 25 27.56 42.50 22.26
CA GLY A 25 27.09 41.15 22.09
C GLY A 25 25.63 41.20 22.52
N LYS A 26 24.72 41.03 21.55
CA LYS A 26 23.34 40.75 21.87
C LYS A 26 23.38 39.43 22.64
N ALA A 27 23.37 39.53 23.96
CA ALA A 27 23.08 38.42 24.83
C ALA A 27 21.67 37.99 24.46
N SER A 28 21.58 36.96 23.60
CA SER A 28 20.35 36.20 23.48
C SER A 28 20.02 35.75 24.89
N LEU A 29 18.83 36.05 25.38
CA LEU A 29 18.32 35.44 26.60
C LEU A 29 18.53 33.93 26.44
N LEU A 30 19.38 33.36 27.28
CA LEU A 30 19.43 31.92 27.47
C LEU A 30 18.10 31.55 28.15
N GLN A 31 17.06 31.37 27.34
CA GLN A 31 15.85 30.70 27.78
C GLN A 31 16.24 29.25 27.99
N LEU A 32 16.66 28.93 29.23
CA LEU A 32 16.68 27.56 29.71
C LEU A 32 15.24 27.06 29.59
N THR A 33 15.01 26.16 28.63
CA THR A 33 13.73 25.50 28.46
C THR A 33 13.42 24.82 29.80
N HIS A 34 12.28 25.16 30.40
CA HIS A 34 11.82 24.56 31.65
C HIS A 34 10.94 23.33 31.39
N ASN A 35 11.03 22.76 30.18
CA ASN A 35 10.51 21.43 29.92
C ASN A 35 11.58 20.45 30.41
N PRO A 36 11.26 19.53 31.33
CA PRO A 36 12.23 18.52 31.76
C PRO A 36 12.77 17.80 30.53
N LEU A 37 14.09 17.66 30.44
CA LEU A 37 14.81 17.02 29.32
C LEU A 37 14.35 15.57 29.03
N PHE A 38 13.53 15.00 29.93
CA PHE A 38 13.02 13.63 29.89
C PHE A 38 11.67 13.48 29.17
N LEU A 39 11.05 14.57 28.71
CA LEU A 39 9.86 14.52 27.86
C LEU A 39 9.91 15.68 26.85
N ASP A 40 10.32 15.38 25.60
CA ASP A 40 9.78 16.03 24.39
C ASP A 40 10.43 15.57 23.06
N GLN A 41 11.39 14.64 23.06
CA GLN A 41 11.77 13.92 21.83
C GLN A 41 11.29 12.47 21.88
N SER A 42 10.08 12.24 21.37
CA SER A 42 9.68 10.89 20.98
C SER A 42 10.62 10.44 19.86
N VAL A 43 11.42 9.40 20.12
CA VAL A 43 12.26 8.78 19.10
C VAL A 43 11.34 8.23 18.00
N PRO A 44 11.50 8.63 16.73
CA PRO A 44 10.65 8.15 15.65
C PRO A 44 10.70 6.63 15.55
N PRO A 45 9.57 5.90 15.59
CA PRO A 45 9.59 4.46 15.41
C PRO A 45 9.99 4.08 13.98
N ALA A 46 10.40 2.83 13.80
CA ALA A 46 10.60 2.22 12.49
C ALA A 46 9.56 1.13 12.25
N ILE A 47 9.00 1.12 11.03
CA ILE A 47 8.00 0.15 10.60
C ILE A 47 8.54 -0.59 9.38
N ALA A 48 8.67 -1.90 9.50
CA ALA A 48 8.84 -2.80 8.37
C ALA A 48 7.45 -3.23 7.89
N VAL A 49 7.16 -3.12 6.60
CA VAL A 49 5.93 -3.62 6.00
C VAL A 49 6.23 -4.79 5.07
N THR A 50 5.50 -5.88 5.24
CA THR A 50 5.51 -7.01 4.31
C THR A 50 4.14 -7.15 3.69
N LEU A 51 4.08 -7.07 2.37
CA LEU A 51 2.86 -7.37 1.61
C LEU A 51 2.94 -8.77 1.02
N ASP A 52 1.89 -9.54 1.20
CA ASP A 52 1.69 -10.80 0.51
C ASP A 52 1.44 -10.56 -0.98
N ASP A 53 2.36 -11.01 -1.80
CA ASP A 53 2.29 -11.03 -3.25
C ASP A 53 2.09 -12.46 -3.78
N SER A 54 1.63 -13.40 -2.95
CA SER A 54 1.44 -14.80 -3.36
C SER A 54 0.24 -14.99 -4.30
N GLY A 55 0.13 -16.19 -4.88
CA GLY A 55 -1.00 -16.53 -5.74
C GLY A 55 -2.35 -16.49 -5.02
N SER A 56 -2.44 -16.68 -3.71
CA SER A 56 -3.75 -16.63 -3.04
C SER A 56 -4.36 -15.22 -3.05
N MET A 57 -3.53 -14.19 -3.21
CA MET A 57 -3.99 -12.80 -3.25
C MET A 57 -4.79 -12.43 -4.51
N PHE A 58 -4.75 -13.25 -5.57
CA PHE A 58 -5.60 -13.04 -6.75
C PHE A 58 -7.05 -13.49 -6.56
N TRP A 59 -7.39 -14.21 -5.48
CA TRP A 59 -8.74 -14.72 -5.30
C TRP A 59 -9.73 -13.59 -5.00
N SER A 60 -10.93 -13.74 -5.55
CA SER A 60 -12.06 -12.84 -5.31
C SER A 60 -13.09 -13.46 -4.35
N PHE A 61 -12.64 -14.44 -3.55
CA PHE A 61 -13.44 -15.12 -2.54
C PHE A 61 -12.79 -15.03 -1.16
N MET A 62 -13.57 -14.75 -0.12
CA MET A 62 -13.17 -14.78 1.28
C MET A 62 -14.33 -15.31 2.14
N GLY A 63 -14.45 -16.63 2.19
CA GLY A 63 -15.52 -17.34 2.89
C GLY A 63 -15.05 -18.66 3.52
N PRO A 64 -15.87 -19.28 4.37
CA PRO A 64 -15.50 -20.47 5.14
C PRO A 64 -15.33 -21.73 4.26
N SER A 65 -16.11 -21.88 3.19
CA SER A 65 -16.06 -22.98 2.21
C SER A 65 -17.06 -22.70 1.07
N GLY A 66 -16.85 -23.28 -0.12
CA GLY A 66 -17.77 -23.14 -1.26
C GLY A 66 -17.42 -21.97 -2.18
N GLU A 67 -16.48 -22.18 -3.11
CA GLU A 67 -16.07 -21.16 -4.10
C GLU A 67 -16.88 -21.23 -5.41
N SER A 68 -18.05 -21.86 -5.38
CA SER A 68 -18.85 -22.16 -6.57
C SER A 68 -20.26 -21.59 -6.46
N GLY A 69 -20.80 -21.19 -7.60
CA GLY A 69 -22.17 -20.72 -7.72
C GLY A 69 -22.55 -19.58 -6.81
N THR A 70 -23.73 -19.68 -6.23
CA THR A 70 -24.37 -18.64 -5.44
C THR A 70 -23.59 -18.29 -4.17
N ASP A 71 -22.83 -19.24 -3.60
CA ASP A 71 -21.93 -18.98 -2.47
C ASP A 71 -20.88 -17.91 -2.79
N PHE A 72 -20.45 -17.84 -4.06
CA PHE A 72 -19.45 -16.88 -4.50
C PHE A 72 -20.00 -15.45 -4.55
N THR A 73 -21.25 -15.29 -4.95
CA THR A 73 -21.93 -14.00 -5.14
C THR A 73 -22.81 -13.60 -3.95
N ASP A 74 -22.85 -14.41 -2.90
CA ASP A 74 -23.55 -14.12 -1.64
C ASP A 74 -22.61 -13.39 -0.66
N PRO A 75 -22.88 -12.14 -0.27
CA PRO A 75 -22.02 -11.38 0.64
C PRO A 75 -21.99 -11.92 2.08
N THR A 76 -22.91 -12.81 2.46
CA THR A 76 -22.91 -13.48 3.77
C THR A 76 -21.97 -14.68 3.81
N LEU A 77 -21.67 -15.26 2.65
CA LEU A 77 -20.78 -16.41 2.48
C LEU A 77 -19.40 -15.98 1.97
N ASN A 78 -19.36 -15.11 0.95
CA ASN A 78 -18.18 -14.45 0.45
C ASN A 78 -18.10 -13.01 0.95
N THR A 79 -17.39 -12.80 2.06
CA THR A 79 -17.23 -11.45 2.67
C THR A 79 -16.44 -10.46 1.82
N LEU A 80 -15.82 -10.93 0.73
CA LEU A 80 -15.16 -10.08 -0.27
C LEU A 80 -16.11 -9.62 -1.38
N TYR A 81 -17.22 -10.31 -1.59
CA TYR A 81 -18.21 -9.92 -2.59
C TYR A 81 -18.93 -8.62 -2.20
N PHE A 82 -19.59 -8.00 -3.17
CA PHE A 82 -20.34 -6.76 -2.94
C PHE A 82 -21.43 -6.98 -1.89
N ASN A 83 -21.42 -6.14 -0.84
CA ASN A 83 -22.46 -6.07 0.16
C ASN A 83 -23.11 -4.67 0.12
N PRO A 84 -24.42 -4.55 -0.18
CA PRO A 84 -25.09 -3.25 -0.26
C PRO A 84 -25.11 -2.48 1.08
N SER A 85 -24.89 -3.16 2.21
CA SER A 85 -24.80 -2.53 3.53
C SER A 85 -23.45 -1.84 3.78
N ILE A 86 -22.47 -1.99 2.89
CA ILE A 86 -21.12 -1.42 3.01
C ILE A 86 -20.94 -0.33 1.95
N THR A 87 -20.46 0.85 2.37
CA THR A 87 -20.04 1.89 1.42
C THR A 87 -18.59 1.70 0.99
N TYR A 88 -18.37 1.42 -0.29
CA TYR A 88 -17.05 1.23 -0.90
C TYR A 88 -16.54 2.58 -1.41
N SER A 89 -15.77 3.27 -0.58
CA SER A 89 -15.15 4.55 -0.96
C SER A 89 -13.82 4.31 -1.70
N PRO A 90 -13.49 5.02 -2.79
CA PRO A 90 -12.22 4.83 -3.50
C PRO A 90 -10.97 5.00 -2.60
N PRO A 91 -9.86 4.28 -2.84
CA PRO A 91 -8.63 4.34 -2.04
C PRO A 91 -8.03 5.74 -1.91
N LEU A 92 -7.12 5.93 -0.96
CA LEU A 92 -6.42 7.21 -0.77
C LEU A 92 -5.05 7.19 -1.43
N ARG A 93 -4.62 8.33 -1.98
CA ARG A 93 -3.29 8.53 -2.55
C ARG A 93 -2.29 8.93 -1.48
N ALA A 94 -1.02 8.98 -1.87
CA ALA A 94 0.08 9.40 -1.00
C ALA A 94 -0.16 10.78 -0.37
N ASP A 95 -0.72 11.73 -1.13
CA ASP A 95 -1.01 13.09 -0.65
C ASP A 95 -2.28 13.20 0.22
N GLY A 96 -2.98 12.09 0.49
CA GLY A 96 -4.23 12.11 1.23
C GLY A 96 -5.47 12.35 0.38
N SER A 97 -5.32 12.67 -0.91
CA SER A 97 -6.47 12.82 -1.80
C SER A 97 -7.11 11.47 -2.10
N GLN A 98 -8.43 11.49 -2.30
CA GLN A 98 -9.17 10.29 -2.67
C GLN A 98 -9.00 10.00 -4.16
N MET A 99 -8.87 8.72 -4.52
CA MET A 99 -9.02 8.27 -5.90
C MET A 99 -10.43 8.61 -6.44
N PRO A 100 -10.59 8.79 -7.75
CA PRO A 100 -11.90 9.11 -8.32
C PRO A 100 -12.90 7.97 -8.14
N ASN A 101 -14.20 8.30 -8.15
CA ASN A 101 -15.25 7.28 -8.19
C ASN A 101 -15.28 6.62 -9.57
N SER A 102 -15.54 5.31 -9.58
CA SER A 102 -15.81 4.55 -10.80
C SER A 102 -17.24 4.81 -11.27
N THR A 103 -17.48 4.78 -12.57
CA THR A 103 -18.80 5.07 -13.17
C THR A 103 -19.50 3.77 -13.55
N ALA A 104 -20.76 3.59 -13.17
CA ALA A 104 -21.49 2.33 -13.40
C ALA A 104 -21.51 1.86 -14.87
N THR A 105 -21.68 2.77 -15.83
CA THR A 105 -21.76 2.44 -17.27
C THR A 105 -20.41 2.32 -17.95
N ALA A 106 -19.31 2.58 -17.24
CA ALA A 106 -17.95 2.51 -17.73
C ALA A 106 -17.00 2.26 -16.55
N ALA A 107 -17.28 1.21 -15.78
CA ALA A 107 -16.57 0.94 -14.55
C ALA A 107 -15.18 0.40 -14.87
N TRP A 108 -14.14 0.94 -14.24
CA TRP A 108 -12.78 0.45 -14.46
C TRP A 108 -12.66 -1.00 -14.02
N VAL A 109 -12.11 -1.84 -14.89
CA VAL A 109 -11.77 -3.22 -14.54
C VAL A 109 -10.76 -3.25 -13.38
N ASP A 110 -9.82 -2.32 -13.39
CA ASP A 110 -8.93 -2.07 -12.27
C ASP A 110 -8.76 -0.55 -12.06
N GLY A 111 -9.07 -0.07 -10.86
CA GLY A 111 -9.01 1.36 -10.54
C GLY A 111 -7.63 1.86 -10.11
N TYR A 112 -6.63 0.99 -9.99
CA TYR A 112 -5.28 1.36 -9.54
C TYR A 112 -4.39 1.85 -10.69
N PRO A 113 -3.31 2.60 -10.42
CA PRO A 113 -2.38 3.05 -11.46
C PRO A 113 -1.67 1.88 -12.17
N ASN A 114 -2.13 1.54 -13.36
CA ASN A 114 -1.54 0.56 -14.27
C ASN A 114 -1.90 0.90 -15.73
N ASN A 115 -1.69 -0.03 -16.65
CA ASN A 115 -1.99 0.11 -18.08
C ASN A 115 -3.31 -0.56 -18.50
N MET A 116 -4.12 -1.04 -17.56
CA MET A 116 -5.45 -1.59 -17.81
C MET A 116 -6.43 -0.44 -18.04
N ASN A 117 -6.85 -0.25 -19.28
CA ASN A 117 -7.75 0.85 -19.67
C ASN A 117 -9.18 0.37 -19.95
N ASP A 118 -9.46 -0.93 -19.82
CA ASP A 118 -10.79 -1.46 -20.11
C ASP A 118 -11.81 -1.04 -19.07
N THR A 119 -13.04 -0.91 -19.54
CA THR A 119 -14.20 -0.58 -18.73
C THR A 119 -15.36 -1.51 -19.03
N VAL A 120 -16.22 -1.74 -18.04
CA VAL A 120 -17.43 -2.56 -18.16
C VAL A 120 -18.66 -1.73 -17.84
N ASP A 121 -19.73 -1.86 -18.63
CA ASP A 121 -21.04 -1.34 -18.27
C ASP A 121 -21.72 -2.30 -17.29
N LEU A 122 -21.64 -2.00 -16.00
CA LEU A 122 -22.19 -2.84 -14.94
C LEU A 122 -23.72 -2.90 -14.93
N SER A 123 -24.41 -2.09 -15.74
CA SER A 123 -25.86 -2.19 -15.88
C SER A 123 -26.29 -3.32 -16.82
N GLN A 124 -25.38 -3.87 -17.62
CA GLN A 124 -25.73 -4.86 -18.64
C GLN A 124 -24.62 -5.85 -19.06
N ASP A 125 -23.37 -5.66 -18.67
CA ASP A 125 -22.23 -6.48 -19.14
C ASP A 125 -21.44 -7.17 -18.02
N TYR A 126 -22.02 -7.27 -16.81
CA TYR A 126 -21.34 -7.74 -15.61
C TYR A 126 -21.11 -9.27 -15.60
N ILE A 127 -19.94 -9.67 -15.13
CA ILE A 127 -19.59 -11.06 -14.80
C ILE A 127 -18.83 -11.12 -13.47
N ALA A 128 -19.18 -12.12 -12.65
CA ALA A 128 -18.44 -12.41 -11.42
C ALA A 128 -17.08 -13.04 -11.75
N ILE A 129 -16.01 -12.39 -11.29
CA ILE A 129 -14.62 -12.83 -11.55
C ILE A 129 -14.09 -13.58 -10.34
N ARG A 130 -13.69 -14.84 -10.53
CA ARG A 130 -13.12 -15.72 -9.52
C ARG A 130 -11.66 -15.38 -9.16
N ARG A 131 -10.86 -15.03 -10.17
CA ARG A 131 -9.43 -14.70 -10.01
C ARG A 131 -9.04 -13.48 -10.82
N ILE A 132 -8.33 -12.55 -10.16
CA ILE A 132 -7.72 -11.36 -10.76
C ILE A 132 -6.21 -11.41 -10.53
N VAL A 133 -5.48 -11.89 -11.54
CA VAL A 133 -4.04 -12.17 -11.46
C VAL A 133 -3.24 -10.95 -11.89
N TYR A 134 -2.39 -10.44 -11.01
CA TYR A 134 -1.46 -9.35 -11.31
C TYR A 134 -0.07 -9.91 -11.59
N ASN A 135 0.37 -9.77 -12.84
CA ASN A 135 1.74 -10.09 -13.25
C ASN A 135 2.52 -8.79 -13.42
N ARG A 136 3.72 -8.70 -12.85
CA ARG A 136 4.58 -7.52 -13.06
C ARG A 136 5.81 -7.91 -13.87
N PHE A 137 6.00 -7.25 -15.01
CA PHE A 137 7.19 -7.34 -15.84
C PHE A 137 7.82 -5.94 -15.92
N ASN A 138 8.93 -5.73 -15.21
CA ASN A 138 9.54 -4.40 -15.03
C ASN A 138 8.52 -3.39 -14.48
N ASP A 139 8.27 -2.28 -15.17
CA ASP A 139 7.31 -1.24 -14.75
C ASP A 139 5.88 -1.47 -15.27
N ASN A 140 5.65 -2.52 -16.07
CA ASN A 140 4.33 -2.88 -16.58
C ASN A 140 3.64 -3.91 -15.68
N VAL A 141 2.34 -3.73 -15.49
CA VAL A 141 1.47 -4.65 -14.75
C VAL A 141 0.49 -5.27 -15.74
N GLY A 142 0.59 -6.57 -16.02
CA GLY A 142 -0.43 -7.29 -16.78
C GLY A 142 -1.49 -7.85 -15.85
N ILE A 143 -2.77 -7.72 -16.22
CA ILE A 143 -3.89 -8.25 -15.43
C ILE A 143 -4.54 -9.41 -16.19
N GLY A 144 -4.72 -10.54 -15.50
CA GLY A 144 -5.36 -11.75 -16.00
C GLY A 144 -6.66 -12.05 -15.26
N PHE A 145 -7.69 -12.51 -15.96
CA PHE A 145 -8.99 -12.83 -15.36
C PHE A 145 -9.37 -14.30 -15.55
N VAL A 146 -10.05 -14.86 -14.54
CA VAL A 146 -10.77 -16.13 -14.64
C VAL A 146 -12.12 -15.98 -13.95
N ASN A 147 -13.21 -16.30 -14.64
CA ASN A 147 -14.58 -16.18 -14.13
C ASN A 147 -15.03 -17.42 -13.31
N THR A 148 -16.23 -17.36 -12.74
CA THR A 148 -16.92 -18.50 -12.12
C THR A 148 -17.66 -19.33 -13.20
N GLN A 149 -17.66 -20.66 -13.09
CA GLN A 149 -18.21 -21.58 -14.11
C GLN A 149 -19.76 -21.63 -14.24
N GLU A 150 -20.53 -20.69 -13.69
CA GLU A 150 -21.99 -20.86 -13.66
C GLU A 150 -22.74 -20.10 -14.75
N THR A 151 -23.31 -20.93 -15.64
CA THR A 151 -24.39 -20.75 -16.63
C THR A 151 -23.99 -20.60 -18.11
N ALA A 152 -23.84 -21.74 -18.80
CA ALA A 152 -24.04 -21.89 -20.26
C ALA A 152 -23.33 -20.91 -21.23
N VAL A 153 -22.11 -20.47 -20.92
CA VAL A 153 -21.18 -19.91 -21.93
C VAL A 153 -19.79 -20.49 -21.68
N ALA A 154 -19.09 -20.79 -22.77
CA ALA A 154 -17.89 -21.63 -22.81
C ALA A 154 -16.87 -21.34 -21.69
N ASP A 155 -16.29 -22.42 -21.16
CA ASP A 155 -15.07 -22.41 -20.34
C ASP A 155 -14.00 -21.53 -21.00
N ILE A 156 -13.81 -20.32 -20.49
CA ILE A 156 -12.59 -19.56 -20.77
C ILE A 156 -11.66 -19.73 -19.57
N ASN A 157 -11.11 -20.94 -19.44
CA ASN A 157 -9.93 -21.20 -18.61
C ASN A 157 -8.65 -20.53 -19.17
N ALA A 158 -8.78 -19.61 -20.13
CA ALA A 158 -7.67 -18.87 -20.69
C ALA A 158 -7.40 -17.61 -19.87
N LEU A 159 -6.12 -17.37 -19.54
CA LEU A 159 -5.69 -16.08 -19.00
C LEU A 159 -5.92 -15.00 -20.06
N HIS A 160 -6.90 -14.12 -19.85
CA HIS A 160 -7.05 -12.93 -20.68
C HIS A 160 -6.11 -11.84 -20.20
N GLN A 161 -5.00 -11.61 -20.90
CA GLN A 161 -4.07 -10.54 -20.55
C GLN A 161 -4.59 -9.20 -21.06
N ASN A 162 -4.94 -8.30 -20.14
CA ASN A 162 -5.42 -6.95 -20.45
C ASN A 162 -6.63 -6.93 -21.41
N ASP A 163 -7.52 -7.91 -21.27
CA ASP A 163 -8.79 -8.02 -21.99
C ASP A 163 -9.81 -8.57 -21.00
N HIS A 164 -10.69 -7.73 -20.46
CA HIS A 164 -11.67 -8.20 -19.48
C HIS A 164 -12.83 -8.93 -20.17
N PRO A 165 -13.18 -10.17 -19.77
CA PRO A 165 -14.34 -10.85 -20.34
C PRO A 165 -15.62 -10.12 -19.94
N ASN A 166 -16.47 -9.83 -20.92
CA ASN A 166 -17.79 -9.25 -20.66
C ASN A 166 -18.88 -10.29 -20.91
N TRP A 167 -19.99 -10.20 -20.17
CA TRP A 167 -21.16 -11.05 -20.39
C TRP A 167 -22.38 -10.20 -20.74
N PRO A 168 -22.59 -9.95 -22.06
CA PRO A 168 -23.67 -9.08 -22.50
C PRO A 168 -25.03 -9.58 -22.02
N GLY A 169 -25.86 -8.64 -21.55
CA GLY A 169 -27.21 -8.88 -21.04
C GLY A 169 -27.30 -9.19 -19.54
N THR A 170 -26.20 -9.14 -18.78
CA THR A 170 -26.17 -9.43 -17.34
C THR A 170 -25.91 -8.14 -16.53
N PRO A 171 -26.88 -7.61 -15.77
CA PRO A 171 -26.63 -6.50 -14.85
C PRO A 171 -25.83 -6.94 -13.63
N ALA A 172 -25.20 -6.00 -12.91
CA ALA A 172 -24.57 -6.25 -11.61
C ALA A 172 -25.58 -6.86 -10.63
N TYR A 173 -25.15 -7.86 -9.87
CA TYR A 173 -26.01 -8.60 -8.94
C TYR A 173 -25.25 -9.13 -7.73
N TYR A 174 -26.00 -9.51 -6.70
CA TYR A 174 -25.56 -10.36 -5.59
C TYR A 174 -26.62 -11.41 -5.28
N SER A 175 -26.22 -12.49 -4.62
CA SER A 175 -27.10 -13.58 -4.21
C SER A 175 -27.53 -13.39 -2.76
N VAL A 176 -28.76 -13.79 -2.44
CA VAL A 176 -29.26 -13.88 -1.07
C VAL A 176 -29.91 -15.24 -0.83
N PRO A 177 -29.85 -15.81 0.39
CA PRO A 177 -30.62 -16.99 0.73
C PRO A 177 -32.12 -16.70 0.62
N ASP A 178 -32.87 -17.54 -0.10
CA ASP A 178 -34.33 -17.39 -0.32
C ASP A 178 -35.16 -18.43 0.46
N GLY A 179 -34.52 -19.14 1.41
CA GLY A 179 -35.17 -20.05 2.34
C GLY A 179 -35.63 -21.37 1.73
N PHE A 180 -36.53 -21.35 0.74
CA PHE A 180 -37.04 -22.51 0.01
C PHE A 180 -37.29 -22.19 -1.47
N ASP A 181 -36.93 -23.07 -2.41
CA ASP A 181 -37.32 -22.90 -3.82
C ASP A 181 -38.80 -23.28 -4.02
N ALA A 182 -39.32 -23.11 -5.24
CA ALA A 182 -40.68 -23.55 -5.60
C ALA A 182 -40.91 -25.07 -5.43
N SER A 183 -39.83 -25.84 -5.25
CA SER A 183 -39.79 -27.29 -5.01
C SER A 183 -39.83 -27.64 -3.52
N GLY A 184 -39.63 -26.67 -2.62
CA GLY A 184 -39.53 -26.88 -1.17
C GLY A 184 -38.12 -27.28 -0.69
N ASP A 185 -37.08 -27.05 -1.48
CA ASP A 185 -35.69 -27.33 -1.10
C ASP A 185 -35.08 -26.17 -0.32
N ALA A 186 -34.51 -26.47 0.85
CA ALA A 186 -33.96 -25.50 1.82
C ALA A 186 -32.69 -24.76 1.39
N ASN A 187 -32.29 -24.88 0.11
CA ASN A 187 -31.06 -24.34 -0.47
C ASN A 187 -31.40 -23.54 -1.74
N SER A 188 -32.35 -22.60 -1.63
CA SER A 188 -32.66 -21.67 -2.72
C SER A 188 -31.95 -20.35 -2.52
N TRP A 189 -31.47 -19.78 -3.63
CA TRP A 189 -30.88 -18.45 -3.66
C TRP A 189 -31.62 -17.58 -4.66
N ALA A 190 -31.87 -16.34 -4.28
CA ALA A 190 -32.39 -15.33 -5.18
C ALA A 190 -31.26 -14.42 -5.67
N THR A 191 -31.29 -14.10 -6.96
CA THR A 191 -30.41 -13.10 -7.56
C THR A 191 -31.06 -11.73 -7.44
N VAL A 192 -30.34 -10.79 -6.82
CA VAL A 192 -30.78 -9.40 -6.66
C VAL A 192 -29.96 -8.49 -7.56
N ASN A 193 -30.62 -7.88 -8.55
CA ASN A 193 -29.98 -6.89 -9.41
C ASN A 193 -29.68 -5.60 -8.63
N VAL A 194 -28.47 -5.09 -8.79
CA VAL A 194 -28.00 -3.87 -8.17
C VAL A 194 -28.38 -2.68 -9.05
N THR A 195 -29.06 -1.69 -8.48
CA THR A 195 -29.58 -0.53 -9.23
C THR A 195 -29.40 0.77 -8.44
N GLY A 196 -29.65 1.92 -9.08
CA GLY A 196 -29.66 3.22 -8.40
C GLY A 196 -28.33 3.57 -7.71
N ALA A 197 -28.40 4.04 -6.47
CA ALA A 197 -27.21 4.43 -5.69
C ALA A 197 -26.28 3.25 -5.39
N ASP A 198 -26.84 2.05 -5.21
CA ASP A 198 -26.05 0.85 -4.97
C ASP A 198 -25.23 0.45 -6.19
N LEU A 199 -25.67 0.79 -7.41
CA LEU A 199 -24.90 0.52 -8.62
C LEU A 199 -23.64 1.39 -8.71
N ALA A 200 -23.70 2.64 -8.24
CA ALA A 200 -22.50 3.48 -8.13
C ALA A 200 -21.54 2.94 -7.04
N ASN A 201 -22.08 2.46 -5.93
CA ASN A 201 -21.31 1.82 -4.88
C ASN A 201 -20.65 0.51 -5.36
N PHE A 202 -21.39 -0.28 -6.16
CA PHE A 202 -20.89 -1.49 -6.81
C PHE A 202 -19.75 -1.19 -7.78
N ALA A 203 -19.84 -0.10 -8.56
CA ALA A 203 -18.76 0.32 -9.45
C ALA A 203 -17.45 0.57 -8.68
N ASN A 204 -17.52 1.20 -7.50
CA ASN A 204 -16.36 1.39 -6.65
C ASN A 204 -15.83 0.06 -6.07
N TRP A 205 -16.71 -0.82 -5.59
CA TRP A 205 -16.31 -2.17 -5.15
C TRP A 205 -15.60 -2.95 -6.27
N TYR A 206 -16.19 -2.96 -7.46
CA TYR A 206 -15.68 -3.65 -8.64
C TYR A 206 -14.28 -3.14 -9.02
N SER A 207 -14.10 -1.82 -9.07
CA SER A 207 -12.81 -1.24 -9.48
C SER A 207 -11.72 -1.39 -8.41
N TYR A 208 -12.05 -1.35 -7.12
CA TYR A 208 -11.07 -1.15 -6.05
C TYR A 208 -10.98 -2.26 -4.98
N TYR A 209 -11.94 -3.18 -4.91
CA TYR A 209 -12.09 -4.09 -3.76
C TYR A 209 -12.32 -5.57 -4.13
N ASN A 210 -12.70 -5.89 -5.36
CA ASN A 210 -13.19 -7.23 -5.74
C ASN A 210 -12.13 -8.34 -5.84
N SER A 211 -10.95 -8.20 -5.21
CA SER A 211 -10.00 -9.29 -4.96
C SER A 211 -9.26 -9.06 -3.64
N ARG A 212 -8.65 -10.11 -3.06
CA ARG A 212 -7.89 -9.99 -1.80
C ARG A 212 -6.75 -8.98 -1.91
N ALA A 213 -6.06 -8.94 -3.05
CA ALA A 213 -5.05 -7.92 -3.36
C ALA A 213 -5.64 -6.50 -3.41
N LYS A 214 -6.76 -6.31 -4.12
CA LYS A 214 -7.44 -5.02 -4.23
C LYS A 214 -7.92 -4.52 -2.86
N LEU A 215 -8.59 -5.38 -2.08
CA LEU A 215 -9.00 -5.08 -0.71
C LEU A 215 -7.82 -4.67 0.17
N SER A 216 -6.72 -5.44 0.12
CA SER A 216 -5.50 -5.14 0.91
C SER A 216 -4.89 -3.79 0.52
N ARG A 217 -4.77 -3.51 -0.77
CA ARG A 217 -4.29 -2.21 -1.27
C ARG A 217 -5.15 -1.06 -0.76
N ALA A 218 -6.47 -1.19 -0.87
CA ALA A 218 -7.41 -0.16 -0.40
C ALA A 218 -7.28 0.07 1.11
N ALA A 219 -7.29 -1.00 1.91
CA ALA A 219 -7.19 -0.93 3.36
C ALA A 219 -5.86 -0.30 3.81
N ILE A 220 -4.73 -0.77 3.27
CA ILE A 220 -3.40 -0.24 3.59
C ILE A 220 -3.31 1.23 3.17
N SER A 221 -3.78 1.59 1.97
CA SER A 221 -3.73 2.98 1.51
C SER A 221 -4.45 3.93 2.46
N ARG A 222 -5.62 3.52 2.98
CA ARG A 222 -6.40 4.32 3.92
C ARG A 222 -5.70 4.44 5.27
N ALA A 223 -5.16 3.34 5.78
CA ALA A 223 -4.43 3.34 7.04
C ALA A 223 -3.18 4.25 6.98
N PHE A 224 -2.34 4.08 5.95
CA PHE A 224 -1.08 4.82 5.82
C PHE A 224 -1.26 6.26 5.36
N SER A 225 -2.35 6.56 4.65
CA SER A 225 -2.63 7.93 4.22
C SER A 225 -2.79 8.89 5.41
N GLY A 226 -3.38 8.41 6.51
CA GLY A 226 -3.56 9.19 7.73
C GLY A 226 -2.31 9.40 8.59
N PHE A 227 -1.23 8.65 8.37
CA PHE A 227 -0.01 8.84 9.16
C PHE A 227 0.84 10.02 8.65
N GLY A 228 1.33 10.85 9.58
CA GLY A 228 2.31 11.91 9.31
C GLY A 228 3.77 11.38 9.28
N PRO A 229 4.76 12.24 8.98
CA PRO A 229 6.15 11.84 8.71
C PRO A 229 6.97 11.44 9.95
N ASN A 230 6.31 11.11 11.06
CA ASN A 230 6.93 10.93 12.37
C ASN A 230 7.52 9.52 12.59
N PHE A 231 7.72 8.75 11.53
CA PHE A 231 8.26 7.40 11.59
C PHE A 231 9.07 7.07 10.33
N LYS A 232 9.97 6.09 10.46
CA LYS A 232 10.66 5.48 9.32
C LYS A 232 9.90 4.27 8.82
N ILE A 233 9.91 4.05 7.52
CA ILE A 233 9.28 2.88 6.90
C ILE A 233 10.21 2.23 5.88
N ALA A 234 10.20 0.91 5.86
CA ALA A 234 10.75 0.08 4.79
C ALA A 234 9.69 -0.94 4.40
N TRP A 235 9.71 -1.41 3.15
CA TRP A 235 8.77 -2.41 2.67
C TRP A 235 9.44 -3.50 1.85
N GLN A 236 8.81 -4.67 1.85
CA GLN A 236 9.18 -5.83 1.04
C GLN A 236 7.92 -6.59 0.59
N GLU A 237 8.10 -7.50 -0.35
CA GLU A 237 7.12 -8.49 -0.80
C GLU A 237 7.56 -9.90 -0.34
N LEU A 238 6.67 -10.88 -0.38
CA LEU A 238 7.03 -12.25 -0.01
C LEU A 238 7.91 -12.94 -1.08
N ASN A 239 7.61 -12.73 -2.37
CA ASN A 239 8.20 -13.49 -3.46
C ASN A 239 9.09 -12.65 -4.38
N ARG A 240 8.65 -11.46 -4.82
CA ARG A 240 9.36 -10.70 -5.87
C ARG A 240 10.39 -9.72 -5.29
N LEU A 241 9.96 -8.73 -4.50
CA LEU A 241 10.88 -7.80 -3.82
C LEU A 241 11.23 -8.30 -2.41
N THR A 242 12.11 -9.30 -2.33
CA THR A 242 12.48 -9.92 -1.06
C THR A 242 13.55 -9.13 -0.28
N ALA A 243 14.17 -8.12 -0.88
CA ALA A 243 14.98 -7.15 -0.15
C ALA A 243 14.12 -5.97 0.27
N PHE A 244 14.31 -5.48 1.48
CA PHE A 244 13.64 -4.26 1.94
C PHE A 244 14.08 -3.05 1.12
N SER A 245 13.14 -2.14 0.87
CA SER A 245 13.49 -0.76 0.52
C SER A 245 14.33 -0.10 1.62
N PRO A 246 15.07 0.98 1.32
CA PRO A 246 15.78 1.72 2.36
C PRO A 246 14.82 2.17 3.47
N LEU A 247 15.21 1.95 4.73
CA LEU A 247 14.46 2.43 5.88
C LEU A 247 14.63 3.95 6.02
N ALA A 248 13.62 4.70 5.61
CA ALA A 248 13.66 6.17 5.58
C ALA A 248 12.34 6.79 6.09
N LYS A 249 12.38 8.09 6.41
CA LYS A 249 11.21 8.83 6.93
C LYS A 249 10.05 8.76 5.93
N PHE A 250 8.84 8.60 6.43
CA PHE A 250 7.64 8.47 5.59
C PHE A 250 7.13 9.82 5.07
N GLU A 251 7.92 10.45 4.21
CA GLU A 251 7.65 11.77 3.66
C GLU A 251 8.03 11.87 2.18
N THR A 252 7.56 12.92 1.51
CA THR A 252 7.96 13.32 0.15
C THR A 252 8.01 12.14 -0.85
N THR A 253 9.16 11.89 -1.47
CA THR A 253 9.38 10.86 -2.48
C THR A 253 9.29 9.46 -1.88
N HIS A 254 9.83 9.22 -0.69
CA HIS A 254 9.78 7.89 -0.06
C HIS A 254 8.34 7.46 0.23
N ARG A 255 7.50 8.43 0.63
CA ARG A 255 6.06 8.22 0.76
C ARG A 255 5.39 7.94 -0.59
N ALA A 256 5.70 8.71 -1.63
CA ALA A 256 5.16 8.45 -2.97
C ALA A 256 5.57 7.05 -3.48
N ASP A 257 6.81 6.64 -3.24
CA ASP A 257 7.36 5.35 -3.62
C ASP A 257 6.67 4.19 -2.91
N PHE A 258 6.35 4.33 -1.61
CA PHE A 258 5.56 3.35 -0.87
C PHE A 258 4.17 3.14 -1.49
N PHE A 259 3.45 4.21 -1.81
CA PHE A 259 2.12 4.09 -2.44
C PHE A 259 2.21 3.54 -3.87
N ASN A 260 3.23 3.95 -4.64
CA ASN A 260 3.49 3.41 -5.97
C ASN A 260 3.80 1.91 -5.92
N TRP A 261 4.60 1.48 -4.94
CA TRP A 261 4.86 0.07 -4.68
C TRP A 261 3.58 -0.68 -4.31
N LEU A 262 2.83 -0.19 -3.33
CA LEU A 262 1.60 -0.80 -2.83
C LEU A 262 0.60 -1.09 -3.96
N PHE A 263 0.32 -0.08 -4.80
CA PHE A 263 -0.67 -0.20 -5.86
C PHE A 263 -0.22 -1.06 -7.06
N ARG A 264 1.07 -1.40 -7.14
CA ARG A 264 1.66 -2.17 -8.25
C ARG A 264 2.18 -3.55 -7.82
N SER A 265 1.98 -3.95 -6.57
CA SER A 265 2.42 -5.26 -6.08
C SER A 265 1.74 -6.39 -6.85
N PRO A 266 2.47 -7.40 -7.36
CA PRO A 266 1.89 -8.51 -8.10
C PRO A 266 1.19 -9.52 -7.19
N THR A 267 0.65 -10.58 -7.78
CA THR A 267 0.06 -11.74 -7.08
C THR A 267 0.56 -13.02 -7.73
N ALA A 268 1.79 -13.41 -7.45
CA ALA A 268 2.46 -14.59 -7.97
C ALA A 268 3.37 -15.25 -6.93
N GLY A 269 3.37 -16.58 -6.89
CA GLY A 269 4.30 -17.36 -6.06
C GLY A 269 3.66 -17.95 -4.81
N ARG A 270 4.52 -18.27 -3.83
CA ARG A 270 4.21 -19.00 -2.59
C ARG A 270 4.01 -18.02 -1.43
N THR A 271 3.82 -18.53 -0.21
CA THR A 271 3.63 -17.68 1.00
C THR A 271 4.77 -17.89 2.02
N PRO A 272 6.04 -17.54 1.69
CA PRO A 272 7.21 -17.75 2.55
C PRO A 272 7.27 -16.78 3.75
N LEU A 273 6.20 -16.71 4.53
CA LEU A 273 6.01 -15.72 5.60
C LEU A 273 7.14 -15.74 6.64
N ARG A 274 7.64 -16.94 7.01
CA ARG A 274 8.74 -17.08 7.97
C ARG A 274 10.05 -16.44 7.49
N ASN A 275 10.37 -16.58 6.20
CA ASN A 275 11.57 -15.94 5.63
C ASN A 275 11.39 -14.42 5.59
N ALA A 276 10.19 -13.92 5.28
CA ALA A 276 9.94 -12.49 5.30
C ALA A 276 10.05 -11.90 6.72
N PHE A 277 9.61 -12.63 7.74
CA PHE A 277 9.74 -12.22 9.15
C PHE A 277 11.21 -12.21 9.60
N HIS A 278 11.99 -13.20 9.18
CA HIS A 278 13.43 -13.22 9.42
C HIS A 278 14.13 -11.99 8.83
N ARG A 279 13.85 -11.66 7.57
CA ARG A 279 14.39 -10.47 6.91
C ARG A 279 14.01 -9.17 7.64
N ALA A 280 12.82 -9.12 8.24
CA ALA A 280 12.42 -7.96 9.04
C ALA A 280 13.24 -7.86 10.33
N GLY A 281 13.58 -9.00 10.95
CA GLY A 281 14.54 -9.06 12.05
C GLY A 281 15.92 -8.56 11.63
N GLU A 282 16.48 -9.11 10.54
CA GLU A 282 17.79 -8.70 10.01
C GLU A 282 17.84 -7.20 9.70
N LEU A 283 16.77 -6.62 9.13
CA LEU A 283 16.68 -5.18 8.91
C LEU A 283 16.90 -4.39 10.20
N PHE A 284 16.30 -4.82 11.31
CA PHE A 284 16.39 -4.11 12.60
C PHE A 284 17.68 -4.39 13.38
N GLU A 285 18.50 -5.35 12.95
CA GLU A 285 19.84 -5.57 13.52
C GLU A 285 20.90 -4.63 12.92
N LEU A 286 20.62 -4.01 11.78
CA LEU A 286 21.56 -3.10 11.12
C LEU A 286 21.71 -1.79 11.88
N ASP A 287 22.96 -1.35 12.13
CA ASP A 287 23.26 -0.02 12.68
C ASP A 287 22.60 1.11 11.86
N ALA A 288 22.60 0.97 10.53
CA ALA A 288 21.99 1.92 9.61
C ALA A 288 20.49 2.13 9.86
N SER A 289 19.79 1.14 10.43
CA SER A 289 18.36 1.25 10.76
C SER A 289 18.08 2.20 11.90
N TYR A 290 19.09 2.57 12.69
CA TYR A 290 18.99 3.50 13.80
C TYR A 290 19.50 4.90 13.46
N TRP A 291 20.19 5.09 12.33
CA TRP A 291 20.64 6.40 11.91
C TRP A 291 19.47 7.38 11.75
N SER A 292 19.66 8.62 12.22
CA SER A 292 18.75 9.75 12.01
C SER A 292 19.52 10.94 11.43
N ALA A 293 19.06 11.40 10.28
CA ALA A 293 19.56 12.64 9.68
C ALA A 293 19.18 13.88 10.50
N ASP A 294 18.01 13.86 11.18
CA ASP A 294 17.54 14.99 11.99
C ASP A 294 18.44 15.24 13.20
N PHE A 295 18.99 14.17 13.79
CA PHE A 295 19.87 14.23 14.96
C PHE A 295 21.34 14.00 14.63
N ASN A 296 21.65 13.70 13.37
CA ASN A 296 22.98 13.35 12.87
C ASN A 296 23.69 12.28 13.74
N THR A 297 22.94 11.27 14.17
CA THR A 297 23.43 10.20 15.06
C THR A 297 22.52 8.97 15.01
N ASN A 298 22.97 7.87 15.62
CA ASN A 298 22.14 6.69 15.83
C ASN A 298 21.18 6.90 17.01
N LEU A 299 19.91 6.63 16.76
CA LEU A 299 18.84 6.68 17.73
C LEU A 299 18.97 5.52 18.72
N SER A 300 19.00 5.84 20.01
CA SER A 300 18.75 4.87 21.07
C SER A 300 17.25 4.75 21.33
N CYS A 301 16.79 3.59 21.80
CA CYS A 301 15.39 3.34 22.18
C CYS A 301 14.36 3.49 21.04
N GLN A 302 14.77 3.40 19.77
CA GLN A 302 13.85 3.34 18.64
C GLN A 302 12.97 2.09 18.76
N GLN A 303 11.65 2.29 18.75
CA GLN A 303 10.71 1.17 18.67
C GLN A 303 10.63 0.66 17.23
N ASN A 304 10.77 -0.65 17.06
CA ASN A 304 10.71 -1.31 15.76
C ASN A 304 9.45 -2.18 15.70
N PHE A 305 8.68 -2.02 14.63
CA PHE A 305 7.45 -2.78 14.38
C PHE A 305 7.51 -3.47 13.04
N HIS A 306 6.98 -4.69 12.95
CA HIS A 306 6.77 -5.38 11.69
C HIS A 306 5.27 -5.57 11.46
N ILE A 307 4.77 -5.07 10.33
CA ILE A 307 3.39 -5.25 9.88
C ILE A 307 3.43 -6.17 8.67
N ALA A 308 2.83 -7.34 8.79
CA ALA A 308 2.64 -8.26 7.67
C ALA A 308 1.17 -8.37 7.31
N ILE A 309 0.84 -8.21 6.03
CA ILE A 309 -0.51 -8.34 5.48
C ILE A 309 -0.52 -9.56 4.56
N SER A 310 -1.36 -10.55 4.87
CA SER A 310 -1.46 -11.85 4.16
C SER A 310 -2.87 -12.44 4.31
N ASP A 311 -3.27 -13.29 3.37
CA ASP A 311 -4.61 -13.90 3.32
C ASP A 311 -4.69 -15.37 3.79
N GLY A 312 -3.60 -15.95 4.29
CA GLY A 312 -3.64 -17.34 4.76
C GLY A 312 -2.30 -17.96 5.13
N GLY A 313 -2.36 -19.23 5.57
CA GLY A 313 -1.28 -19.95 6.25
C GLY A 313 0.06 -19.97 5.52
N TRP A 314 1.14 -19.90 6.32
CA TRP A 314 2.51 -19.94 5.80
C TRP A 314 2.76 -21.23 5.01
N ASN A 315 3.55 -21.13 3.94
CA ASN A 315 4.05 -22.31 3.23
C ASN A 315 5.48 -22.06 2.70
N GLY A 316 6.24 -23.14 2.52
CA GLY A 316 7.64 -23.08 2.11
C GLY A 316 8.65 -23.35 3.24
N GLY A 317 9.88 -23.66 2.83
CA GLY A 317 11.01 -23.93 3.71
C GLY A 317 11.57 -22.66 4.36
N PHE A 318 12.12 -22.79 5.56
CA PHE A 318 12.86 -21.75 6.26
C PHE A 318 14.36 -22.02 6.08
N THR A 319 15.10 -21.01 5.64
CA THR A 319 16.56 -21.06 5.52
C THR A 319 17.17 -19.90 6.30
N GLY A 320 16.88 -19.82 7.61
CA GLY A 320 17.63 -18.96 8.52
C GLY A 320 18.76 -19.79 9.13
N THR A 321 19.98 -19.47 8.73
CA THR A 321 21.22 -19.88 9.41
C THR A 321 21.91 -18.63 9.90
#